data_AF-A0AA38ZUG7-F1
#
_entry.id   AF-A0AA38ZUG7-F1
#
_cell.length_a   1.000
_cell.length_b   1.000
_cell.length_c   1.000
_cell.angle_alpha   90.00
_cell.angle_beta   90.00
_cell.angle_gamma   90.00
#
_symmetry.space_group_name_H-M   'P 1'
#
loop_
_entity.id
_entity.type
_entity.pdbx_description
1 polymer ?
#
loop_
_entity_poly.entity_id
_entity_poly.type
_entity_poly.pdbx_seq_one_letter_code
_entity_poly.pdbx_strand_id
1 'polypeptide(L)'
;MYAINSWWRGNEVLLRWKSNEFVLRWIRNERLLRNAYALFLGQVVSFLVAFSSFFSSSVIDLGVNVPLTQSFFAYLSLVLVFGTIRLSRRQNIRVSWIWYLFLGFVDVQGNYLVKKAYQYSSVTSVTLLDCWTIPWAMIFTWIVLGTRYSLRQFFGAALCVAGLASVFLSDAGVGGGDGSKPLLGDTLVVAGTLFVAMSNVGEEFCVKKKDSIEVVAMIGAFGLLVSACEIYIMEFETLKSIKWSPDIILGLAGHVVSTFLFYTLVPFLLKISGATMLSLSLLTSDLWAVVIRVYFYHQKVDWLYYLSFATITIGLIIYSKDEGSSNLSAFEDQNLNAQYQELNEGSAGCKNETSS
;
A
#
# COMPACT_ATOMS: atom_id res chain seq x y z
N MET A 1 -27.86 5.99 60.29
CA MET A 1 -27.43 6.85 59.15
C MET A 1 -26.13 6.41 58.48
N TYR A 2 -25.12 5.89 59.21
CA TYR A 2 -23.83 5.49 58.60
C TYR A 2 -23.89 4.30 57.62
N ALA A 3 -24.78 3.33 57.81
CA ALA A 3 -24.86 2.13 56.98
C ALA A 3 -25.46 2.36 55.56
N ILE A 4 -26.27 3.40 55.38
CA ILE A 4 -26.92 3.72 54.09
C ILE A 4 -25.92 4.43 53.16
N ASN A 5 -25.03 5.26 53.71
CA ASN A 5 -24.01 5.98 52.95
C ASN A 5 -22.87 5.09 52.44
N SER A 6 -22.58 3.95 53.08
CA SER A 6 -21.57 3.00 52.58
C SER A 6 -22.11 2.14 51.44
N TRP A 7 -23.39 1.73 51.51
CA TRP A 7 -24.06 0.96 50.48
C TRP A 7 -24.24 1.75 49.18
N TRP A 8 -24.63 3.03 49.29
CA TRP A 8 -24.77 3.92 48.13
C TRP A 8 -23.44 4.19 47.42
N ARG A 9 -22.37 4.38 48.20
CA ARG A 9 -21.01 4.61 47.68
C ARG A 9 -20.42 3.36 47.01
N GLY A 10 -20.76 2.17 47.49
CA GLY A 10 -20.40 0.89 46.84
C GLY A 10 -21.07 0.70 45.48
N ASN A 11 -22.34 1.10 45.35
CA ASN A 11 -23.08 1.00 44.09
C ASN A 11 -22.58 1.99 43.02
N GLU A 12 -22.19 3.21 43.39
CA GLU A 12 -21.57 4.14 42.43
C GLU A 12 -20.22 3.65 41.92
N VAL A 13 -19.38 3.07 42.79
CA VAL A 13 -18.09 2.50 42.39
C VAL A 13 -18.29 1.31 41.46
N LEU A 14 -19.26 0.42 41.76
CA LEU A 14 -19.63 -0.70 40.90
C LEU A 14 -20.22 -0.27 39.54
N LEU A 15 -21.03 0.79 39.52
CA LEU A 15 -21.58 1.36 38.29
C LEU A 15 -20.50 2.03 37.43
N ARG A 16 -19.57 2.78 38.04
CA ARG A 16 -18.37 3.29 37.34
C ARG A 16 -17.50 2.16 36.82
N TRP A 17 -17.31 1.09 37.59
CA TRP A 17 -16.52 -0.07 37.18
C TRP A 17 -17.14 -0.80 35.98
N LYS A 18 -18.45 -1.11 36.05
CA LYS A 18 -19.18 -1.74 34.93
C LYS A 18 -19.24 -0.84 33.70
N SER A 19 -19.40 0.47 33.88
CA SER A 19 -19.34 1.45 32.79
C SER A 19 -17.96 1.45 32.14
N ASN A 20 -16.89 1.47 32.93
CA ASN A 20 -15.52 1.42 32.43
C ASN A 20 -15.20 0.11 31.71
N GLU A 21 -15.63 -1.05 32.22
CA GLU A 21 -15.46 -2.33 31.52
C GLU A 21 -16.25 -2.41 30.22
N PHE A 22 -17.48 -1.90 30.21
CA PHE A 22 -18.30 -1.85 29.01
C PHE A 22 -17.68 -0.94 27.95
N VAL A 23 -17.24 0.26 28.35
CA VAL A 23 -16.56 1.22 27.48
C VAL A 23 -15.24 0.66 26.97
N LEU A 24 -14.42 0.04 27.82
CA LEU A 24 -13.17 -0.61 27.40
C LEU A 24 -13.44 -1.78 26.45
N ARG A 25 -14.48 -2.58 26.70
CA ARG A 25 -14.87 -3.69 25.83
C ARG A 25 -15.39 -3.20 24.49
N TRP A 26 -16.16 -2.12 24.48
CA TRP A 26 -16.67 -1.47 23.27
C TRP A 26 -15.53 -0.85 22.44
N ILE A 27 -14.66 -0.04 23.06
CA ILE A 27 -13.45 0.52 22.43
C ILE A 27 -12.54 -0.59 21.88
N ARG A 28 -12.35 -1.67 22.64
CA ARG A 28 -11.57 -2.84 22.20
C ARG A 28 -12.22 -3.52 20.99
N ASN A 29 -13.55 -3.65 20.98
CA ASN A 29 -14.27 -4.27 19.87
C ASN A 29 -14.20 -3.41 18.60
N GLU A 30 -14.32 -2.09 18.71
CA GLU A 30 -14.14 -1.18 17.58
C GLU A 30 -12.71 -1.24 17.02
N ARG A 31 -11.68 -1.29 17.88
CA ARG A 31 -10.29 -1.47 17.43
C ARG A 31 -10.09 -2.81 16.69
N LEU A 32 -10.64 -3.89 17.23
CA LEU A 32 -10.56 -5.21 16.60
C LEU A 32 -11.28 -5.22 15.25
N LEU A 33 -12.47 -4.62 15.16
CA LEU A 33 -13.23 -4.48 13.91
C LEU A 33 -12.46 -3.64 12.88
N ARG A 34 -11.87 -2.52 13.30
CA ARG A 34 -11.06 -1.67 12.42
C ARG A 34 -9.83 -2.40 11.89
N ASN A 35 -9.12 -3.10 12.76
CA ASN A 35 -7.93 -3.88 12.38
C ASN A 35 -8.31 -5.06 11.47
N ALA A 36 -9.40 -5.76 11.77
CA ALA A 36 -9.91 -6.83 10.92
C ALA A 36 -10.34 -6.31 9.53
N TYR A 37 -10.99 -5.15 9.49
CA TYR A 37 -11.35 -4.49 8.24
C TYR A 37 -10.11 -4.07 7.44
N ALA A 38 -9.09 -3.52 8.08
CA ALA A 38 -7.82 -3.17 7.43
C ALA A 38 -7.10 -4.40 6.88
N LEU A 39 -7.04 -5.49 7.64
CA LEU A 39 -6.48 -6.77 7.20
C LEU A 39 -7.26 -7.32 6.00
N PHE A 40 -8.60 -7.31 6.05
CA PHE A 40 -9.45 -7.74 4.95
C PHE A 40 -9.20 -6.90 3.69
N LEU A 41 -9.17 -5.58 3.83
CA LEU A 41 -8.90 -4.67 2.73
C LEU A 41 -7.49 -4.89 2.15
N GLY A 42 -6.49 -5.12 3.01
CA GLY A 42 -5.13 -5.49 2.61
C GLY A 42 -5.10 -6.78 1.78
N GLN A 43 -5.89 -7.80 2.15
CA GLN A 43 -6.00 -9.04 1.38
C GLN A 43 -6.71 -8.83 0.04
N VAL A 44 -7.75 -7.99 -0.02
CA VAL A 44 -8.43 -7.64 -1.28
C VAL A 44 -7.46 -6.92 -2.23
N VAL A 45 -6.72 -5.94 -1.73
CA VAL A 45 -5.72 -5.18 -2.49
C VAL A 45 -4.61 -6.10 -2.99
N SER A 46 -4.13 -7.01 -2.14
CA SER A 46 -3.13 -8.02 -2.48
C SER A 46 -3.61 -8.98 -3.58
N PHE A 47 -4.85 -9.46 -3.47
CA PHE A 47 -5.49 -10.28 -4.51
C PHE A 47 -5.60 -9.53 -5.84
N LEU A 48 -5.96 -8.24 -5.83
CA LEU A 48 -6.03 -7.42 -7.06
C LEU A 48 -4.67 -7.28 -7.75
N VAL A 49 -3.58 -7.17 -6.99
CA VAL A 49 -2.21 -7.16 -7.53
C VAL A 49 -1.85 -8.52 -8.15
N ALA A 50 -2.20 -9.62 -7.49
CA ALA A 50 -1.99 -10.95 -8.04
C ALA A 50 -2.79 -11.17 -9.34
N PHE A 51 -4.03 -10.69 -9.37
CA PHE A 51 -4.93 -10.80 -10.51
C PHE A 51 -4.49 -9.92 -11.68
N SER A 52 -4.01 -8.69 -11.43
CA SER A 52 -3.43 -7.83 -12.47
C SER A 52 -2.15 -8.42 -13.06
N SER A 53 -1.35 -9.11 -12.23
CA SER A 53 -0.13 -9.81 -12.63
C SER A 53 -0.45 -11.03 -13.50
N PHE A 54 -1.48 -11.81 -13.16
CA PHE A 54 -1.97 -12.92 -13.98
C PHE A 54 -2.35 -12.48 -15.41
N PHE A 55 -3.12 -11.39 -15.53
CA PHE A 55 -3.45 -10.83 -16.84
C PHE A 55 -2.22 -10.30 -17.58
N SER A 56 -1.27 -9.68 -16.87
CA SER A 56 -0.04 -9.21 -17.48
C SER A 56 0.79 -10.36 -18.04
N SER A 57 0.95 -11.45 -17.27
CA SER A 57 1.62 -12.67 -17.74
C SER A 57 0.92 -13.28 -18.96
N SER A 58 -0.41 -13.30 -18.98
CA SER A 58 -1.17 -13.79 -20.13
C SER A 58 -0.90 -12.97 -21.41
N VAL A 59 -0.70 -11.65 -21.29
CA VAL A 59 -0.35 -10.77 -22.42
C VAL A 59 1.09 -11.02 -22.89
N ILE A 60 2.01 -11.27 -21.94
CA ILE A 60 3.40 -11.63 -22.24
C ILE A 60 3.49 -12.98 -22.95
N ASP A 61 2.70 -13.97 -22.53
CA ASP A 61 2.63 -15.31 -23.16
C ASP A 61 2.14 -15.23 -24.62
N LEU A 62 1.35 -14.21 -24.96
CA LEU A 62 0.93 -13.89 -26.33
C LEU A 62 2.01 -13.11 -27.13
N GLY A 63 3.20 -12.94 -26.57
CA GLY A 63 4.35 -12.28 -27.20
C GLY A 63 4.34 -10.76 -27.12
N VAL A 64 3.48 -10.17 -26.27
CA VAL A 64 3.34 -8.71 -26.15
C VAL A 64 3.88 -8.25 -24.79
N ASN A 65 5.00 -7.52 -24.82
CA ASN A 65 5.64 -7.00 -23.61
C ASN A 65 5.57 -5.46 -23.59
N VAL A 66 4.49 -4.93 -23.01
CA VAL A 66 4.19 -3.48 -22.95
C VAL A 66 3.74 -3.04 -21.54
N PRO A 67 4.59 -3.20 -20.51
CA PRO A 67 4.26 -2.89 -19.12
C PRO A 67 3.90 -1.42 -18.86
N LEU A 68 4.47 -0.46 -19.60
CA LEU A 68 4.15 0.96 -19.48
C LEU A 68 2.79 1.27 -20.10
N THR A 69 2.49 0.67 -21.25
CA THR A 69 1.18 0.79 -21.91
C THR A 69 0.05 0.29 -21.01
N GLN A 70 0.27 -0.84 -20.33
CA GLN A 70 -0.66 -1.36 -19.31
C GLN A 70 -0.91 -0.34 -18.19
N SER A 71 0.15 0.24 -17.61
CA SER A 71 0.05 1.25 -16.56
C SER A 71 -0.61 2.55 -17.07
N PHE A 72 -0.31 2.98 -18.30
CA PHE A 72 -0.92 4.17 -18.92
C PHE A 72 -2.43 4.07 -18.99
N PHE A 73 -2.98 2.94 -19.44
CA PHE A 73 -4.43 2.75 -19.48
C PHE A 73 -5.05 2.69 -18.08
N ALA A 74 -4.33 2.15 -17.09
CA ALA A 74 -4.78 2.20 -15.69
C ALA A 74 -4.84 3.65 -15.17
N TYR A 75 -3.80 4.45 -15.36
CA TYR A 75 -3.82 5.88 -14.98
C TYR A 75 -4.89 6.67 -15.74
N LEU A 76 -5.09 6.37 -17.03
CA LEU A 76 -6.15 6.99 -17.84
C LEU A 76 -7.52 6.73 -17.22
N SER A 77 -7.79 5.50 -16.80
CA SER A 77 -9.06 5.15 -16.16
C SER A 77 -9.26 5.90 -14.83
N LEU A 78 -8.21 6.10 -14.04
CA LEU A 78 -8.26 6.90 -12.81
C LEU A 78 -8.57 8.37 -13.09
N VAL A 79 -7.95 8.97 -14.11
CA VAL A 79 -8.22 10.36 -14.53
C VAL A 79 -9.67 10.49 -15.01
N LEU A 80 -10.14 9.56 -15.81
CA LEU A 80 -11.51 9.60 -16.33
C LEU A 80 -12.56 9.48 -15.22
N VAL A 81 -12.32 8.68 -14.18
CA VAL A 81 -13.30 8.52 -13.09
C VAL A 81 -13.10 9.56 -11.99
N PHE A 82 -11.93 9.62 -11.36
CA PHE A 82 -11.69 10.51 -10.23
C PHE A 82 -11.47 11.96 -10.66
N GLY A 83 -10.88 12.17 -11.84
CA GLY A 83 -10.75 13.52 -12.41
C GLY A 83 -12.11 14.13 -12.78
N THR A 84 -13.04 13.35 -13.34
CA THR A 84 -14.40 13.84 -13.63
C THR A 84 -15.19 14.09 -12.35
N ILE A 85 -15.17 13.18 -11.37
CA ILE A 85 -15.81 13.39 -10.06
C ILE A 85 -15.28 14.68 -9.41
N ARG A 86 -13.98 14.90 -9.47
CA ARG A 86 -13.35 16.10 -8.91
C ARG A 86 -13.76 17.37 -9.66
N LEU A 87 -13.80 17.32 -10.99
CA LEU A 87 -14.26 18.45 -11.81
C LEU A 87 -15.72 18.80 -11.52
N SER A 88 -16.58 17.79 -11.32
CA SER A 88 -17.97 17.97 -10.90
C SER A 88 -18.09 18.59 -9.51
N ARG A 89 -17.21 18.22 -8.56
CA ARG A 89 -17.19 18.79 -7.20
C ARG A 89 -16.59 20.19 -7.11
N ARG A 90 -15.97 20.71 -8.19
CA ARG A 90 -15.32 22.04 -8.28
C ARG A 90 -14.41 22.37 -7.09
N GLN A 91 -13.62 21.40 -6.62
CA GLN A 91 -12.73 21.60 -5.48
C GLN A 91 -11.37 22.17 -5.91
N ASN A 92 -10.93 23.24 -5.23
CA ASN A 92 -9.60 23.82 -5.43
C ASN A 92 -8.51 22.84 -5.00
N ILE A 93 -7.39 22.81 -5.74
CA ILE A 93 -6.22 21.98 -5.42
C ILE A 93 -5.64 22.47 -4.10
N ARG A 94 -5.55 21.60 -3.09
CA ARG A 94 -5.06 21.99 -1.77
C ARG A 94 -3.56 21.78 -1.60
N VAL A 95 -2.89 21.19 -2.59
CA VAL A 95 -1.45 20.87 -2.60
C VAL A 95 -0.85 21.38 -3.90
N SER A 96 0.41 21.83 -3.84
CA SER A 96 1.13 22.25 -5.04
C SER A 96 1.25 21.08 -6.02
N TRP A 97 0.85 21.32 -7.26
CA TRP A 97 0.98 20.40 -8.40
C TRP A 97 2.36 19.73 -8.54
N ILE A 98 3.45 20.38 -8.13
CA ILE A 98 4.81 19.86 -8.19
C ILE A 98 4.98 18.62 -7.30
N TRP A 99 4.33 18.60 -6.13
CA TRP A 99 4.37 17.43 -5.26
C TRP A 99 3.68 16.22 -5.88
N TYR A 100 2.54 16.43 -6.54
CA TYR A 100 1.85 15.36 -7.26
C TYR A 100 2.59 14.91 -8.52
N LEU A 101 3.31 15.82 -9.18
CA LEU A 101 4.19 15.45 -10.30
C LEU A 101 5.35 14.56 -9.83
N PHE A 102 5.99 14.92 -8.71
CA PHE A 102 7.00 14.06 -8.10
C PHE A 102 6.42 12.70 -7.68
N LEU A 103 5.23 12.70 -7.06
CA LEU A 103 4.56 11.49 -6.61
C LEU A 103 4.21 10.56 -7.79
N GLY A 104 3.61 11.10 -8.85
CA GLY A 104 3.30 10.33 -10.06
C GLY A 104 4.57 9.83 -10.76
N PHE A 105 5.67 10.59 -10.75
CA PHE A 105 6.95 10.15 -11.28
C PHE A 105 7.52 8.95 -10.51
N VAL A 106 7.62 9.03 -9.18
CA VAL A 106 8.16 7.92 -8.38
C VAL A 106 7.26 6.69 -8.46
N ASP A 107 5.94 6.85 -8.56
CA ASP A 107 4.99 5.76 -8.74
C ASP A 107 5.23 5.01 -10.06
N VAL A 108 5.33 5.74 -11.18
CA VAL A 108 5.59 5.15 -12.49
C VAL A 108 6.97 4.48 -12.53
N GLN A 109 8.01 5.14 -12.04
CA GLN A 109 9.37 4.57 -12.02
C GLN A 109 9.46 3.30 -11.18
N GLY A 110 8.86 3.30 -9.98
CA GLY A 110 8.87 2.14 -9.10
C GLY A 110 8.25 0.92 -9.77
N ASN A 111 7.05 1.08 -10.32
CA ASN A 111 6.35 0.03 -11.03
C ASN A 111 7.10 -0.43 -12.29
N TYR A 112 7.65 0.49 -13.07
CA TYR A 112 8.40 0.16 -14.29
C TYR A 112 9.69 -0.61 -13.99
N LEU A 113 10.50 -0.15 -13.02
CA LEU A 113 11.78 -0.78 -12.68
C LEU A 113 11.60 -2.21 -12.18
N VAL A 114 10.60 -2.46 -11.31
CA VAL A 114 10.28 -3.82 -10.83
C VAL A 114 9.81 -4.71 -11.99
N LYS A 115 8.87 -4.24 -12.83
CA LYS A 115 8.41 -5.00 -14.01
C LYS A 115 9.55 -5.30 -14.98
N LYS A 116 10.48 -4.36 -15.17
CA LYS A 116 11.65 -4.52 -16.04
C LYS A 116 12.67 -5.50 -15.46
N ALA A 117 12.81 -5.56 -14.14
CA ALA A 117 13.74 -6.48 -13.49
C ALA A 117 13.42 -7.96 -13.75
N TYR A 118 12.13 -8.32 -13.89
CA TYR A 118 11.70 -9.68 -14.27
C TYR A 118 12.25 -10.15 -15.63
N GLN A 119 12.73 -9.25 -16.48
CA GLN A 119 13.37 -9.60 -17.77
C GLN A 119 14.87 -9.92 -17.63
N TYR A 120 15.50 -9.51 -16.53
CA TYR A 120 16.95 -9.62 -16.32
C TYR A 120 17.34 -10.57 -15.19
N SER A 121 16.47 -10.77 -14.20
CA SER A 121 16.68 -11.67 -13.05
C SER A 121 15.57 -12.71 -12.95
N SER A 122 15.75 -13.71 -12.09
CA SER A 122 14.76 -14.76 -11.87
C SER A 122 13.57 -14.26 -11.07
N VAL A 123 12.39 -14.84 -11.27
CA VAL A 123 11.18 -14.50 -10.50
C VAL A 123 11.44 -14.60 -9.00
N THR A 124 12.12 -15.67 -8.56
CA THR A 124 12.53 -15.90 -7.16
C THR A 124 13.43 -14.79 -6.61
N SER A 125 14.41 -14.31 -7.38
CA SER A 125 15.29 -13.21 -6.92
C SER A 125 14.51 -11.91 -6.80
N VAL A 126 13.69 -11.60 -7.80
CA VAL A 126 12.90 -10.36 -7.84
C VAL A 126 11.92 -10.28 -6.68
N THR A 127 11.21 -11.37 -6.35
CA THR A 127 10.24 -11.39 -5.25
C THR A 127 10.90 -11.29 -3.87
N LEU A 128 12.04 -11.95 -3.67
CA LEU A 128 12.81 -11.83 -2.43
C LEU A 128 13.35 -10.41 -2.24
N LEU A 129 13.85 -9.79 -3.31
CA LEU A 129 14.32 -8.40 -3.27
C LEU A 129 13.17 -7.40 -3.16
N ASP A 130 11.95 -7.74 -3.63
CA ASP A 130 10.77 -6.88 -3.48
C ASP A 130 10.39 -6.64 -2.01
N CYS A 131 10.72 -7.59 -1.11
CA CYS A 131 10.58 -7.43 0.34
C CYS A 131 11.35 -6.22 0.89
N TRP A 132 12.36 -5.73 0.18
CA TRP A 132 13.14 -4.55 0.54
C TRP A 132 12.29 -3.26 0.57
N THR A 133 11.10 -3.30 -0.06
CA THR A 133 10.07 -2.27 0.10
C THR A 133 9.65 -2.07 1.57
N ILE A 134 9.66 -3.12 2.41
CA ILE A 134 9.27 -3.01 3.82
C ILE A 134 10.27 -2.17 4.63
N PRO A 135 11.59 -2.48 4.66
CA PRO A 135 12.58 -1.61 5.29
C PRO A 135 12.49 -0.16 4.81
N TRP A 136 12.40 0.07 3.49
CA TRP A 136 12.28 1.42 2.94
C TRP A 136 11.02 2.13 3.43
N ALA A 137 9.87 1.44 3.42
CA ALA A 137 8.63 2.01 3.91
C ALA A 137 8.74 2.39 5.39
N MET A 138 9.28 1.51 6.25
CA MET A 138 9.47 1.82 7.68
C MET A 138 10.42 3.00 7.93
N ILE A 139 11.50 3.12 7.15
CA ILE A 139 12.44 4.25 7.24
C ILE A 139 11.73 5.54 6.83
N PHE A 140 11.01 5.54 5.70
CA PHE A 140 10.35 6.74 5.20
C PHE A 140 9.17 7.18 6.05
N THR A 141 8.34 6.26 6.55
CA THR A 141 7.26 6.61 7.49
C THR A 141 7.82 7.12 8.82
N TRP A 142 8.99 6.64 9.26
CA TRP A 142 9.67 7.18 10.45
C TRP A 142 10.14 8.62 10.22
N ILE A 143 10.80 8.90 9.08
CA ILE A 143 11.35 10.23 8.76
C ILE A 143 10.23 11.24 8.41
N VAL A 144 9.28 10.85 7.54
CA VAL A 144 8.28 11.77 6.95
C VAL A 144 7.03 11.90 7.82
N LEU A 145 6.56 10.79 8.41
CA LEU A 145 5.34 10.75 9.21
C LEU A 145 5.60 10.71 10.72
N GLY A 146 6.85 10.57 11.16
CA GLY A 146 7.20 10.47 12.58
C GLY A 146 6.72 9.16 13.23
N THR A 147 6.48 8.12 12.44
CA THR A 147 5.91 6.86 12.93
C THR A 147 6.87 6.15 13.87
N ARG A 148 6.43 5.85 15.10
CA ARG A 148 7.23 5.10 16.08
C ARG A 148 6.87 3.63 16.03
N TYR A 149 7.87 2.80 15.73
CA TYR A 149 7.71 1.36 15.64
C TYR A 149 8.03 0.65 16.96
N SER A 150 7.17 -0.28 17.36
CA SER A 150 7.44 -1.17 18.49
C SER A 150 8.28 -2.37 18.05
N LEU A 151 8.96 -3.02 19.01
CA LEU A 151 9.68 -4.27 18.75
C LEU A 151 8.78 -5.38 18.19
N ARG A 152 7.48 -5.38 18.54
CA ARG A 152 6.52 -6.35 18.01
C ARG A 152 6.21 -6.11 16.53
N GLN A 153 6.20 -4.85 16.08
CA GLN A 153 6.01 -4.53 14.67
C GLN A 153 7.23 -4.97 13.83
N PHE A 154 8.44 -4.75 14.32
CA PHE A 154 9.64 -5.30 13.68
C PHE A 154 9.60 -6.83 13.61
N PHE A 155 9.18 -7.49 14.69
CA PHE A 155 9.01 -8.94 14.71
C PHE A 155 7.93 -9.43 13.71
N GLY A 156 6.78 -8.76 13.65
CA GLY A 156 5.72 -9.07 12.69
C GLY A 156 6.17 -8.89 11.24
N ALA A 157 6.91 -7.83 10.94
CA ALA A 157 7.50 -7.61 9.62
C ALA A 157 8.53 -8.69 9.26
N ALA A 158 9.41 -9.04 10.19
CA ALA A 158 10.39 -10.11 10.00
C ALA A 158 9.72 -11.47 9.74
N LEU A 159 8.61 -11.78 10.43
CA LEU A 159 7.82 -12.98 10.17
C LEU A 159 7.21 -13.00 8.76
N CYS A 160 6.73 -11.86 8.26
CA CYS A 160 6.19 -11.77 6.90
C CYS A 160 7.27 -12.07 5.85
N VAL A 161 8.45 -11.46 6.00
CA VAL A 161 9.59 -11.68 5.10
C VAL A 161 10.09 -13.12 5.18
N ALA A 162 10.20 -13.69 6.39
CA ALA A 162 10.60 -15.08 6.59
C ALA A 162 9.60 -16.07 5.97
N GLY A 163 8.29 -15.78 6.08
CA GLY A 163 7.24 -16.58 5.45
C GLY A 163 7.38 -16.61 3.93
N LEU A 164 7.59 -15.45 3.28
CA LEU A 164 7.82 -15.39 1.84
C LEU A 164 9.12 -16.09 1.44
N ALA A 165 10.22 -15.85 2.17
CA ALA A 165 11.51 -16.46 1.88
C ALA A 165 11.46 -18.00 1.95
N SER A 166 10.69 -18.55 2.88
CA SER A 166 10.52 -20.00 3.03
C SER A 166 9.89 -20.66 1.80
N VAL A 167 8.97 -19.97 1.11
CA VAL A 167 8.35 -20.47 -0.13
C VAL A 167 9.41 -20.58 -1.24
N PHE A 168 10.14 -19.49 -1.45
CA PHE A 168 11.08 -19.39 -2.55
C PHE A 168 12.32 -20.26 -2.35
N LEU A 169 12.77 -20.48 -1.11
CA LEU A 169 13.83 -21.44 -0.80
C LEU A 169 13.40 -22.89 -1.05
N SER A 170 12.12 -23.21 -0.86
CA SER A 170 11.57 -24.52 -1.21
C SER A 170 11.60 -24.75 -2.72
N ASP A 171 11.19 -23.75 -3.49
CA ASP A 171 11.12 -23.84 -4.95
C ASP A 171 12.52 -23.77 -5.62
N ALA A 172 13.51 -23.18 -4.95
CA ALA A 172 14.89 -23.10 -5.42
C ALA A 172 15.60 -24.46 -5.55
N GLY A 173 15.00 -25.54 -5.04
CA GLY A 173 15.51 -26.91 -5.19
C GLY A 173 15.44 -27.47 -6.63
N VAL A 174 14.74 -26.81 -7.55
CA VAL A 174 14.50 -27.33 -8.91
C VAL A 174 14.74 -26.25 -9.98
N GLY A 175 16.01 -26.06 -10.36
CA GLY A 175 16.38 -25.33 -11.59
C GLY A 175 16.59 -23.82 -11.42
N GLY A 176 17.79 -23.43 -10.99
CA GLY A 176 18.27 -22.05 -11.05
C GLY A 176 18.47 -21.60 -12.50
N GLY A 177 17.46 -20.95 -13.08
CA GLY A 177 17.53 -20.32 -14.39
C GLY A 177 18.32 -19.02 -14.32
N ASP A 178 19.49 -19.04 -14.96
CA ASP A 178 20.46 -17.96 -15.15
C ASP A 178 19.81 -16.79 -15.91
N GLY A 179 19.39 -15.75 -15.19
CA GLY A 179 19.01 -14.48 -15.80
C GLY A 179 20.19 -13.95 -16.60
N SER A 180 19.96 -13.35 -17.77
CA SER A 180 21.07 -12.93 -18.66
C SER A 180 22.09 -12.00 -17.99
N LYS A 181 21.65 -11.20 -17.00
CA LYS A 181 22.47 -10.33 -16.13
C LYS A 181 21.80 -10.18 -14.76
N PRO A 182 21.97 -11.14 -13.83
CA PRO A 182 21.20 -11.17 -12.59
C PRO A 182 21.48 -9.93 -11.73
N LEU A 183 22.73 -9.48 -11.66
CA LEU A 183 23.13 -8.27 -10.91
C LEU A 183 22.41 -6.99 -11.36
N LEU A 184 22.14 -6.86 -12.68
CA LEU A 184 21.42 -5.70 -13.21
C LEU A 184 19.95 -5.76 -12.81
N GLY A 185 19.31 -6.93 -12.91
CA GLY A 185 17.96 -7.11 -12.44
C GLY A 185 17.84 -6.85 -10.93
N ASP A 186 18.74 -7.40 -10.13
CA ASP A 186 18.72 -7.22 -8.67
C ASP A 186 18.87 -5.75 -8.27
N THR A 187 19.77 -5.00 -8.94
CA THR A 187 19.91 -3.54 -8.72
C THR A 187 18.64 -2.78 -9.11
N LEU A 188 17.99 -3.16 -10.21
CA LEU A 188 16.73 -2.56 -10.65
C LEU A 188 15.60 -2.81 -9.66
N VAL A 189 15.51 -3.99 -9.04
CA VAL A 189 14.51 -4.27 -8.00
C VAL A 189 14.76 -3.40 -6.77
N VAL A 190 15.99 -3.33 -6.27
CA VAL A 190 16.30 -2.50 -5.10
C VAL A 190 16.00 -1.01 -5.36
N ALA A 191 16.27 -0.51 -6.56
CA ALA A 191 15.87 0.83 -6.96
C ALA A 191 14.34 0.98 -7.07
N GLY A 192 13.67 -0.01 -7.67
CA GLY A 192 12.21 -0.03 -7.83
C GLY A 192 11.48 -0.02 -6.48
N THR A 193 11.87 -0.88 -5.56
CA THR A 193 11.32 -0.96 -4.19
C THR A 193 11.48 0.34 -3.41
N LEU A 194 12.59 1.05 -3.60
CA LEU A 194 12.79 2.38 -3.03
C LEU A 194 11.73 3.38 -3.54
N PHE A 195 11.51 3.41 -4.85
CA PHE A 195 10.51 4.28 -5.48
C PHE A 195 9.08 3.91 -5.10
N VAL A 196 8.75 2.61 -5.06
CA VAL A 196 7.45 2.11 -4.59
C VAL A 196 7.21 2.52 -3.13
N ALA A 197 8.20 2.38 -2.26
CA ALA A 197 8.09 2.81 -0.87
C ALA A 197 7.89 4.34 -0.75
N MET A 198 8.63 5.14 -1.53
CA MET A 198 8.43 6.60 -1.57
C MET A 198 7.03 6.97 -2.06
N SER A 199 6.51 6.29 -3.09
CA SER A 199 5.15 6.47 -3.60
C SER A 199 4.12 6.19 -2.51
N ASN A 200 4.17 5.01 -1.90
CA ASN A 200 3.21 4.59 -0.87
C ASN A 200 3.20 5.53 0.34
N VAL A 201 4.37 5.99 0.80
CA VAL A 201 4.47 6.91 1.95
C VAL A 201 4.01 8.32 1.57
N GLY A 202 4.32 8.78 0.35
CA GLY A 202 3.82 10.04 -0.18
C GLY A 202 2.29 10.04 -0.30
N GLU A 203 1.71 8.95 -0.80
CA GLU A 203 0.27 8.73 -0.84
C GLU A 203 -0.34 8.77 0.56
N GLU A 204 0.24 8.06 1.53
CA GLU A 204 -0.23 8.06 2.92
C GLU A 204 -0.27 9.48 3.50
N PHE A 205 0.80 10.24 3.31
CA PHE A 205 0.91 11.62 3.75
C PHE A 205 -0.20 12.50 3.15
N CYS A 206 -0.39 12.40 1.83
CA CYS A 206 -1.41 13.17 1.12
C CYS A 206 -2.82 12.77 1.55
N VAL A 207 -3.10 11.47 1.64
CA VAL A 207 -4.42 10.92 1.93
C VAL A 207 -4.85 11.17 3.38
N LYS A 208 -3.91 11.19 4.35
CA LYS A 208 -4.22 11.53 5.75
C LYS A 208 -4.48 13.03 5.96
N LYS A 209 -3.85 13.89 5.17
CA LYS A 209 -3.99 15.36 5.30
C LYS A 209 -5.02 15.99 4.35
N LYS A 210 -5.42 15.29 3.28
CA LYS A 210 -6.21 15.84 2.16
C LYS A 210 -7.30 14.87 1.70
N ASP A 211 -8.05 15.26 0.67
CA ASP A 211 -9.13 14.43 0.13
C ASP A 211 -8.56 13.26 -0.69
N SER A 212 -9.03 12.03 -0.42
CA SER A 212 -8.55 10.83 -1.12
C SER A 212 -8.80 10.91 -2.62
N ILE A 213 -9.92 11.53 -3.03
CA ILE A 213 -10.29 11.70 -4.43
C ILE A 213 -9.30 12.64 -5.15
N GLU A 214 -8.82 13.69 -4.46
CA GLU A 214 -7.80 14.60 -5.02
C GLU A 214 -6.50 13.83 -5.29
N VAL A 215 -6.04 13.02 -4.34
CA VAL A 215 -4.78 12.28 -4.45
C VAL A 215 -4.84 11.30 -5.62
N VAL A 216 -5.87 10.46 -5.69
CA VAL A 216 -6.01 9.46 -6.76
C VAL A 216 -6.13 10.13 -8.13
N ALA A 217 -6.91 11.20 -8.25
CA ALA A 217 -7.06 11.92 -9.51
C ALA A 217 -5.72 12.51 -9.98
N MET A 218 -4.91 13.04 -9.06
CA MET A 218 -3.63 13.67 -9.39
C MET A 218 -2.54 12.66 -9.72
N ILE A 219 -2.47 11.56 -8.99
CA ILE A 219 -1.55 10.45 -9.31
C ILE A 219 -1.92 9.87 -10.68
N GLY A 220 -3.21 9.67 -10.95
CA GLY A 220 -3.69 9.32 -12.28
C GLY A 220 -3.23 10.32 -13.34
N ALA A 221 -3.39 11.63 -13.11
CA ALA A 221 -3.07 12.64 -14.11
C ALA A 221 -1.56 12.74 -14.41
N PHE A 222 -0.72 12.80 -13.38
CA PHE A 222 0.73 12.88 -13.56
C PHE A 222 1.33 11.54 -13.97
N GLY A 223 0.82 10.42 -13.45
CA GLY A 223 1.21 9.08 -13.87
C GLY A 223 0.90 8.84 -15.34
N LEU A 224 -0.25 9.32 -15.84
CA LEU A 224 -0.59 9.30 -17.26
C LEU A 224 0.42 10.09 -18.11
N LEU A 225 0.79 11.31 -17.67
CA LEU A 225 1.75 12.15 -18.40
C LEU A 225 3.14 11.52 -18.45
N VAL A 226 3.64 11.02 -17.31
CA VAL A 226 4.97 10.38 -17.22
C VAL A 226 4.99 9.10 -18.05
N SER A 227 3.99 8.22 -17.90
CA SER A 227 3.91 6.99 -18.68
C SER A 227 3.77 7.25 -20.18
N ALA A 228 3.06 8.29 -20.61
CA ALA A 228 2.99 8.67 -22.03
C ALA A 228 4.36 9.01 -22.62
N CYS A 229 5.15 9.82 -21.89
CA CYS A 229 6.51 10.16 -22.28
C CYS A 229 7.42 8.92 -22.35
N GLU A 230 7.30 8.02 -21.38
CA GLU A 230 8.12 6.80 -21.33
C GLU A 230 7.73 5.79 -22.42
N ILE A 231 6.44 5.63 -22.72
CA ILE A 231 5.97 4.78 -23.82
C ILE A 231 6.60 5.24 -25.13
N TYR A 232 6.61 6.55 -25.39
CA TYR A 232 7.20 7.12 -26.60
C TYR A 232 8.70 6.76 -26.73
N ILE A 233 9.44 6.73 -25.62
CA ILE A 233 10.88 6.45 -25.60
C ILE A 233 11.18 4.94 -25.64
N MET A 234 10.41 4.13 -24.90
CA MET A 234 10.77 2.74 -24.57
C MET A 234 9.95 1.69 -25.32
N GLU A 235 8.65 1.92 -25.54
CA GLU A 235 7.71 0.91 -26.05
C GLU A 235 7.15 1.21 -27.45
N PHE A 236 7.47 2.38 -28.02
CA PHE A 236 6.86 2.86 -29.26
C PHE A 236 7.03 1.90 -30.44
N GLU A 237 8.22 1.34 -30.63
CA GLU A 237 8.47 0.38 -31.71
C GLU A 237 7.81 -0.98 -31.45
N THR A 238 7.78 -1.42 -30.19
CA THR A 238 7.03 -2.62 -29.79
C THR A 238 5.56 -2.46 -30.14
N LEU A 239 4.94 -1.33 -29.78
CA LEU A 239 3.53 -1.04 -30.03
C LEU A 239 3.15 -1.09 -31.51
N LYS A 240 4.01 -0.58 -32.41
CA LYS A 240 3.77 -0.64 -33.86
C LYS A 240 3.76 -2.06 -34.41
N SER A 241 4.52 -2.96 -33.79
CA SER A 241 4.70 -4.33 -34.25
C SER A 241 3.62 -5.31 -33.74
N ILE A 242 2.77 -4.87 -32.80
CA ILE A 242 1.74 -5.72 -32.20
C ILE A 242 0.63 -6.02 -33.20
N LYS A 243 0.36 -7.31 -33.39
CA LYS A 243 -0.85 -7.79 -34.04
C LYS A 243 -1.95 -7.90 -33.00
N TRP A 244 -2.90 -6.97 -33.03
CA TRP A 244 -4.01 -6.93 -32.08
C TRP A 244 -4.89 -8.18 -32.22
N SER A 245 -5.05 -8.90 -31.11
CA SER A 245 -5.95 -10.05 -30.96
C SER A 245 -6.97 -9.76 -29.85
N PRO A 246 -8.21 -10.28 -29.93
CA PRO A 246 -9.17 -10.19 -28.84
C PRO A 246 -8.61 -10.64 -27.48
N ASP A 247 -7.74 -11.66 -27.46
CA ASP A 247 -7.13 -12.18 -26.23
C ASP A 247 -6.16 -11.17 -25.58
N ILE A 248 -5.39 -10.44 -26.40
CA ILE A 248 -4.49 -9.37 -25.93
C ILE A 248 -5.33 -8.23 -25.35
N ILE A 249 -6.40 -7.83 -26.02
CA ILE A 249 -7.30 -6.76 -25.56
C ILE A 249 -7.98 -7.17 -24.25
N LEU A 250 -8.43 -8.41 -24.13
CA LEU A 250 -9.04 -8.94 -22.90
C LEU A 250 -8.03 -8.97 -21.75
N GLY A 251 -6.79 -9.41 -22.01
CA GLY A 251 -5.72 -9.38 -21.01
C GLY A 251 -5.38 -7.96 -20.55
N LEU A 252 -5.26 -7.02 -21.48
CA LEU A 252 -5.05 -5.60 -21.15
C LEU A 252 -6.22 -5.02 -20.35
N ALA A 253 -7.45 -5.30 -20.75
CA ALA A 253 -8.64 -4.84 -20.03
C ALA A 253 -8.71 -5.41 -18.61
N GLY A 254 -8.44 -6.71 -18.44
CA GLY A 254 -8.38 -7.37 -17.14
C GLY A 254 -7.31 -6.76 -16.22
N HIS A 255 -6.13 -6.45 -16.77
CA HIS A 255 -5.08 -5.73 -16.04
C HIS A 255 -5.55 -4.34 -15.60
N VAL A 256 -6.11 -3.54 -16.53
CA VAL A 256 -6.57 -2.16 -16.26
C VAL A 256 -7.66 -2.14 -15.19
N VAL A 257 -8.66 -3.02 -15.27
CA VAL A 257 -9.75 -3.09 -14.28
C VAL A 257 -9.20 -3.45 -12.90
N SER A 258 -8.31 -4.44 -12.82
CA SER A 258 -7.71 -4.88 -11.55
C SER A 258 -6.88 -3.76 -10.91
N THR A 259 -6.04 -3.09 -11.69
CA THR A 259 -5.20 -1.99 -11.24
C THR A 259 -6.03 -0.75 -10.86
N PHE A 260 -7.11 -0.45 -11.60
CA PHE A 260 -8.04 0.62 -11.25
C PHE A 260 -8.71 0.39 -9.89
N LEU A 261 -9.19 -0.85 -9.64
CA LEU A 261 -9.75 -1.22 -8.34
C LEU A 261 -8.70 -1.13 -7.23
N PHE A 262 -7.46 -1.56 -7.50
CA PHE A 262 -6.35 -1.43 -6.58
C PHE A 262 -6.14 0.03 -6.14
N TYR A 263 -5.91 0.95 -7.08
CA TYR A 263 -5.71 2.38 -6.77
C TYR A 263 -6.93 3.05 -6.15
N THR A 264 -8.14 2.51 -6.38
CA THR A 264 -9.35 2.97 -5.70
C THR A 264 -9.36 2.59 -4.22
N LEU A 265 -8.88 1.40 -3.87
CA LEU A 265 -8.92 0.87 -2.50
C LEU A 265 -7.71 1.28 -1.64
N VAL A 266 -6.55 1.50 -2.26
CA VAL A 266 -5.30 1.88 -1.57
C VAL A 266 -5.47 3.09 -0.65
N PRO A 267 -6.10 4.22 -1.05
CA PRO A 267 -6.29 5.35 -0.15
C PRO A 267 -7.10 5.02 1.11
N PHE A 268 -8.09 4.12 1.00
CA PHE A 268 -8.86 3.70 2.17
C PHE A 268 -8.01 2.89 3.14
N LEU A 269 -7.15 2.01 2.61
CA LEU A 269 -6.22 1.24 3.44
C LEU A 269 -5.16 2.13 4.08
N LEU A 270 -4.58 3.07 3.32
CA LEU A 270 -3.59 4.02 3.83
C LEU A 270 -4.16 4.93 4.93
N LYS A 271 -5.45 5.32 4.86
CA LYS A 271 -6.11 6.06 5.96
C LYS A 271 -6.18 5.27 7.26
N ILE A 272 -6.41 3.96 7.17
CA ILE A 272 -6.71 3.12 8.34
C ILE A 272 -5.43 2.56 8.96
N SER A 273 -4.49 2.11 8.12
CA SER A 273 -3.31 1.34 8.51
C SER A 273 -1.98 1.80 7.92
N GLY A 274 -1.96 2.76 6.98
CA GLY A 274 -0.72 3.33 6.47
C GLY A 274 0.09 2.44 5.50
N ALA A 275 1.22 2.99 5.05
CA ALA A 275 2.02 2.47 3.93
C ALA A 275 2.77 1.19 4.27
N THR A 276 3.30 1.05 5.49
CA THR A 276 3.99 -0.17 5.91
C THR A 276 3.04 -1.37 5.94
N MET A 277 1.82 -1.19 6.44
CA MET A 277 0.81 -2.25 6.44
C MET A 277 0.36 -2.62 5.02
N LEU A 278 0.24 -1.64 4.13
CA LEU A 278 0.01 -1.87 2.70
C LEU A 278 1.13 -2.75 2.13
N SER A 279 2.41 -2.37 2.29
CA SER A 279 3.54 -3.16 1.81
C SER A 279 3.57 -4.57 2.40
N LEU A 280 3.35 -4.73 3.70
CA LEU A 280 3.26 -6.05 4.34
C LEU A 280 2.12 -6.90 3.78
N SER A 281 0.96 -6.29 3.50
CA SER A 281 -0.18 -6.99 2.90
C SER A 281 0.12 -7.40 1.45
N LEU A 282 0.88 -6.59 0.71
CA LEU A 282 1.28 -6.91 -0.66
C LEU A 282 2.19 -8.14 -0.77
N LEU A 283 2.93 -8.52 0.27
CA LEU A 283 3.67 -9.80 0.27
C LEU A 283 2.76 -11.02 0.10
N THR A 284 1.49 -10.92 0.50
CA THR A 284 0.52 -12.02 0.27
C THR A 284 0.12 -12.15 -1.21
N SER A 285 0.50 -11.20 -2.08
CA SER A 285 0.09 -11.21 -3.49
C SER A 285 0.80 -12.30 -4.27
N ASP A 286 2.06 -12.59 -3.93
CA ASP A 286 2.81 -13.72 -4.47
C ASP A 286 2.11 -15.06 -4.15
N LEU A 287 1.56 -15.19 -2.94
CA LEU A 287 0.79 -16.36 -2.54
C LEU A 287 -0.55 -16.44 -3.30
N TRP A 288 -1.25 -15.32 -3.44
CA TRP A 288 -2.46 -15.25 -4.27
C TRP A 288 -2.18 -15.59 -5.74
N ALA A 289 -1.05 -15.17 -6.28
CA ALA A 289 -0.64 -15.50 -7.64
C ALA A 289 -0.46 -17.01 -7.81
N VAL A 290 0.11 -17.69 -6.81
CA VAL A 290 0.22 -19.16 -6.79
C VAL A 290 -1.16 -19.80 -6.75
N VAL A 291 -2.06 -19.32 -5.89
CA VAL A 291 -3.45 -19.83 -5.81
C VAL A 291 -4.17 -19.71 -7.15
N ILE A 292 -4.05 -18.55 -7.82
CA ILE A 292 -4.60 -18.34 -9.16
C ILE A 292 -3.99 -19.34 -10.14
N ARG A 293 -2.66 -19.53 -10.12
CA ARG A 293 -1.98 -20.50 -10.99
C ARG A 293 -2.45 -21.93 -10.76
N VAL A 294 -2.70 -22.32 -9.52
CA VAL A 294 -3.20 -23.66 -9.17
C VAL A 294 -4.62 -23.87 -9.69
N TYR A 295 -5.47 -22.86 -9.57
CA TYR A 295 -6.84 -22.94 -10.02
C TYR A 295 -6.95 -22.98 -11.55
N PHE A 296 -6.17 -22.15 -12.27
CA PHE A 296 -6.23 -22.04 -13.73
C PHE A 296 -5.35 -23.06 -14.47
N TYR A 297 -4.16 -23.39 -13.96
CA TYR A 297 -3.19 -24.28 -14.62
C TYR A 297 -3.06 -25.66 -13.94
N HIS A 298 -3.87 -25.95 -12.91
CA HIS A 298 -3.88 -27.24 -12.19
C HIS A 298 -2.50 -27.70 -11.69
N GLN A 299 -1.64 -26.75 -11.30
CA GLN A 299 -0.33 -27.05 -10.73
C GLN A 299 -0.46 -27.60 -9.30
N LYS A 300 0.41 -28.55 -8.93
CA LYS A 300 0.49 -29.10 -7.57
C LYS A 300 1.25 -28.12 -6.67
N VAL A 301 0.73 -27.91 -5.46
CA VAL A 301 1.35 -27.02 -4.46
C VAL A 301 2.03 -27.85 -3.38
N ASP A 302 3.22 -27.44 -2.99
CA ASP A 302 3.91 -28.02 -1.83
C ASP A 302 3.21 -27.60 -0.51
N TRP A 303 3.25 -28.46 0.51
CA TRP A 303 2.77 -28.15 1.85
C TRP A 303 3.39 -26.86 2.43
N LEU A 304 4.65 -26.56 2.05
CA LEU A 304 5.38 -25.37 2.49
C LEU A 304 4.66 -24.06 2.19
N TYR A 305 3.88 -23.98 1.10
CA TYR A 305 3.08 -22.80 0.77
C TYR A 305 2.00 -22.49 1.83
N TYR A 306 1.34 -23.51 2.36
CA TYR A 306 0.33 -23.33 3.41
C TYR A 306 0.96 -22.85 4.73
N LEU A 307 2.14 -23.39 5.06
CA LEU A 307 2.90 -22.96 6.23
C LEU A 307 3.36 -21.50 6.09
N SER A 308 3.82 -21.10 4.90
CA SER A 308 4.20 -19.73 4.62
C SER A 308 3.01 -18.78 4.69
N PHE A 309 1.85 -19.14 4.13
CA PHE A 309 0.63 -18.34 4.25
C PHE A 309 0.23 -18.13 5.71
N ALA A 310 0.28 -19.19 6.53
CA ALA A 310 0.03 -19.09 7.96
C ALA A 310 1.04 -18.17 8.67
N THR A 311 2.32 -18.27 8.32
CA THR A 311 3.40 -17.45 8.90
C THR A 311 3.23 -15.97 8.57
N ILE A 312 2.94 -15.63 7.30
CA ILE A 312 2.68 -14.23 6.88
C ILE A 312 1.42 -13.70 7.57
N THR A 313 0.35 -14.50 7.63
CA THR A 313 -0.90 -14.10 8.30
C THR A 313 -0.67 -13.81 9.78
N ILE A 314 0.11 -14.64 10.49
CA ILE A 314 0.50 -14.41 11.88
C ILE A 314 1.32 -13.12 12.00
N GLY A 315 2.27 -12.88 11.09
CA GLY A 315 3.05 -11.65 11.04
C GLY A 315 2.19 -10.39 10.90
N LEU A 316 1.21 -10.41 9.98
CA LEU A 316 0.24 -9.33 9.77
C LEU A 316 -0.62 -9.07 11.02
N ILE A 317 -1.09 -10.13 11.69
CA ILE A 317 -1.89 -10.00 12.92
C ILE A 317 -1.05 -9.38 14.06
N ILE A 318 0.21 -9.80 14.20
CA ILE A 318 1.12 -9.27 15.22
C ILE A 318 1.39 -7.78 14.95
N TYR A 319 1.68 -7.42 13.70
CA TYR A 319 1.95 -6.04 13.30
C TYR A 319 0.73 -5.13 13.52
N SER A 320 -0.46 -5.56 13.10
CA SER A 320 -1.69 -4.77 13.18
C SER A 320 -2.16 -4.48 14.62
N LYS A 321 -1.88 -5.39 15.57
CA LYS A 321 -2.28 -5.21 16.98
C LYS A 321 -1.64 -3.98 17.63
N ASP A 322 -0.40 -3.64 17.28
CA ASP A 322 0.33 -2.53 17.91
C ASP A 322 0.17 -1.19 17.17
N GLU A 323 -0.10 -1.23 15.87
CA GLU A 323 -0.33 -0.03 15.04
C GLU A 323 -1.53 0.80 15.52
N GLY A 324 -2.53 0.15 16.11
CA GLY A 324 -3.66 0.83 16.73
C GLY A 324 -3.29 1.69 17.95
N SER A 325 -2.13 1.45 18.56
CA SER A 325 -1.64 2.21 19.72
C SER A 325 -0.71 3.36 19.32
N SER A 326 0.16 3.16 18.33
CA SER A 326 1.13 4.16 17.86
C SER A 326 0.47 5.31 17.07
N ASN A 327 -0.51 5.00 16.21
CA ASN A 327 -1.24 6.02 15.44
C ASN A 327 -2.06 6.97 16.33
N LEU A 328 -2.52 6.52 17.50
CA LEU A 328 -3.24 7.36 18.45
C LEU A 328 -2.30 8.37 19.12
N SER A 329 -1.12 7.93 19.57
CA SER A 329 -0.12 8.84 20.13
C SER A 329 0.39 9.87 19.12
N ALA A 330 0.57 9.47 17.86
CA ALA A 330 1.00 10.40 16.81
C ALA A 330 -0.11 11.40 16.44
N PHE A 331 -1.37 10.97 16.41
CA PHE A 331 -2.51 11.86 16.16
C PHE A 331 -2.73 12.84 17.32
N GLU A 332 -2.62 12.38 18.58
CA GLU A 332 -2.68 13.24 19.77
C GLU A 332 -1.54 14.28 19.75
N ASP A 333 -0.29 13.86 19.49
CA ASP A 333 0.86 14.77 19.38
C ASP A 333 0.69 15.79 18.24
N GLN A 334 0.18 15.36 17.08
CA GLN A 334 -0.04 16.26 15.94
C GLN A 334 -1.17 17.27 16.20
N ASN A 335 -2.23 16.85 16.90
CA ASN A 335 -3.35 17.72 17.24
C ASN A 335 -2.98 18.71 18.35
N LEU A 336 -2.19 18.29 19.35
CA LEU A 336 -1.59 19.20 20.32
C LEU A 336 -0.70 20.24 19.62
N ASN A 337 0.16 19.81 18.70
CA ASN A 337 1.05 20.73 17.98
C ASN A 337 0.30 21.75 17.11
N ALA A 338 -0.78 21.32 16.43
CA ALA A 338 -1.64 22.22 15.67
C ALA A 338 -2.35 23.25 16.58
N GLN A 339 -2.85 22.80 17.73
CA GLN A 339 -3.49 23.67 18.72
C GLN A 339 -2.50 24.68 19.34
N TYR A 340 -1.25 24.27 19.58
CA TYR A 340 -0.18 25.18 20.02
C TYR A 340 0.19 26.20 18.94
N GLN A 341 0.16 25.84 17.65
CA GLN A 341 0.40 26.77 16.55
C GLN A 341 -0.71 27.82 16.44
N GLU A 342 -1.99 27.44 16.55
CA GLU A 342 -3.11 28.39 16.54
C GLU A 342 -3.07 29.34 17.75
N LEU A 343 -2.70 28.86 18.94
CA LEU A 343 -2.53 29.70 20.13
C LEU A 343 -1.34 30.68 20.01
N ASN A 344 -0.26 30.28 19.35
CA ASN A 344 0.89 31.16 19.09
C ASN A 344 0.57 32.21 18.01
N GLU A 345 -0.19 31.87 16.98
CA GLU A 345 -0.66 32.84 15.98
C GLU A 345 -1.69 33.83 16.57
N GLY A 346 -2.61 33.35 17.42
CA GLY A 346 -3.58 34.19 18.13
C GLY A 346 -2.94 35.16 19.13
N SER A 347 -1.85 34.74 19.81
CA SER A 347 -1.11 35.62 20.74
C SER A 347 -0.16 36.59 20.04
N ALA A 348 0.31 36.27 18.83
CA ALA A 348 1.05 37.20 17.97
C ALA A 348 0.14 38.30 17.39
N GLY A 349 -1.11 37.96 17.03
CA GLY A 349 -2.11 38.93 16.59
C GLY A 349 -2.48 39.96 17.68
N CYS A 350 -2.61 39.51 18.93
CA CYS A 350 -3.00 40.37 20.06
C CYS A 350 -1.88 41.36 20.50
N LYS A 351 -0.61 41.09 20.19
CA LYS A 351 0.51 41.99 20.50
C LYS A 351 0.63 43.18 19.55
N ASN A 352 0.09 43.08 18.34
CA ASN A 352 0.15 44.14 17.33
C ASN A 352 -0.96 45.19 17.47
N GLU A 353 -2.04 44.91 18.23
CA GLU A 353 -3.12 45.88 18.47
C GLU A 353 -2.89 46.80 19.68
N THR A 354 -1.88 46.51 20.53
CA THR A 354 -1.54 47.36 21.69
C THR A 354 -0.44 48.39 21.42
N SER A 355 0.00 48.57 20.17
CA SER A 355 1.10 49.48 19.82
C SER A 355 0.78 50.45 18.67
N SER A 356 -0.47 50.93 18.58
CA SER A 356 -0.85 52.08 17.74
C SER A 356 -1.61 53.13 18.53
#